data_AF-A0A846SY02-F1
#
_entry.id   AF-A0A846SY02-F1
#
_cell.length_a   1.000
_cell.length_b   1.000
_cell.length_c   1.000
_cell.angle_alpha   90.00
_cell.angle_beta   90.00
_cell.angle_gamma   90.00
#
_symmetry.space_group_name_H-M   'P 1'
#
loop_
_entity.id
_entity.type
_entity.pdbx_description
1 polymer ?
#
loop_
_entity_poly.entity_id
_entity_poly.type
_entity_poly.pdbx_seq_one_letter_code
_entity_poly.pdbx_strand_id
1 'polypeptide(L)'
;MPTSEFPLLDRIRQLIAVPSVSSVSSQLDQSNRPVIDLLAGWLEQAGFAVRIEPLPQRPDKANLIATLGSGPGGLVLAGHTDTVPYDAGRWRYDPFGGTIADGRIYGLGAADMKAFLALALAAAQDFTARDFRQPLVILATADEESSMSGARALAAS
;
A
#
# COMPACT_ATOMS: atom_id res chain seq x y z
N MET A 1 1.39 5.61 27.83
CA MET A 1 0.16 6.25 27.31
C MET A 1 -0.68 5.15 26.66
N PRO A 2 -2.02 5.18 26.72
CA PRO A 2 -2.80 4.20 25.97
C PRO A 2 -2.51 4.47 24.49
N THR A 3 -1.73 3.60 23.84
CA THR A 3 -1.67 3.52 22.39
C THR A 3 -3.09 3.21 21.97
N SER A 4 -3.78 4.23 21.47
CA SER A 4 -5.15 4.15 20.96
C SER A 4 -5.31 2.83 20.18
N GLU A 5 -6.39 2.09 20.40
CA GLU A 5 -6.68 0.87 19.62
C GLU A 5 -7.01 1.19 18.14
N PHE A 6 -7.14 2.47 17.80
CA PHE A 6 -7.66 2.97 16.53
C PHE A 6 -6.65 3.45 15.46
N PRO A 7 -5.35 3.78 15.70
CA PRO A 7 -4.47 4.33 14.66
C PRO A 7 -4.22 3.36 13.51
N LEU A 8 -4.06 2.07 13.79
CA LEU A 8 -3.83 1.06 12.75
C LEU A 8 -5.12 0.76 11.97
N LEU A 9 -6.23 0.52 12.68
CA LEU A 9 -7.52 0.24 12.03
C LEU A 9 -7.99 1.42 11.17
N ASP A 10 -7.74 2.65 11.61
CA ASP A 10 -8.08 3.85 10.83
C ASP A 10 -7.22 3.96 9.57
N ARG A 11 -5.92 3.67 9.64
CA ARG A 11 -5.07 3.60 8.43
C ARG A 11 -5.53 2.52 7.47
N ILE A 12 -5.88 1.33 7.97
CA ILE A 12 -6.42 0.24 7.13
C ILE A 12 -7.71 0.70 6.44
N ARG A 13 -8.64 1.33 7.18
CA ARG A 13 -9.88 1.88 6.62
C ARG A 13 -9.61 2.97 5.59
N GLN A 14 -8.67 3.87 5.85
CA GLN A 14 -8.29 4.93 4.90
C GLN A 14 -7.76 4.35 3.58
N LEU A 15 -6.93 3.30 3.64
CA LEU A 15 -6.46 2.63 2.43
C LEU A 15 -7.60 1.90 1.69
N ILE A 16 -8.47 1.19 2.42
CA ILE A 16 -9.65 0.51 1.84
C ILE A 16 -10.58 1.53 1.17
N ALA A 17 -10.80 2.68 1.78
CA ALA A 17 -11.71 3.71 1.30
C ALA A 17 -11.26 4.38 0.00
N VAL A 18 -9.98 4.27 -0.37
CA VAL A 18 -9.44 4.81 -1.60
C VAL A 18 -9.49 3.76 -2.71
N PRO A 19 -10.30 3.94 -3.76
CA PRO A 19 -10.35 3.02 -4.88
C PRO A 19 -9.04 3.01 -5.67
N SER A 20 -8.61 1.81 -6.10
CA SER A 20 -7.39 1.59 -6.89
C SER A 20 -7.50 0.30 -7.71
N VAL A 21 -8.65 0.09 -8.36
CA VAL A 21 -8.89 -1.14 -9.13
C VAL A 21 -7.92 -1.22 -10.32
N SER A 22 -7.16 -2.31 -10.45
CA SER A 22 -6.35 -2.58 -11.64
C SER A 22 -7.08 -3.59 -12.53
N SER A 23 -7.13 -3.33 -13.84
CA SER A 23 -7.81 -4.20 -14.79
C SER A 23 -7.24 -4.07 -16.19
N VAL A 24 -7.30 -5.15 -16.96
CA VAL A 24 -7.05 -5.11 -18.41
C VAL A 24 -8.17 -4.38 -19.17
N SER A 25 -9.35 -4.21 -18.55
CA SER A 25 -10.44 -3.41 -19.10
C SER A 25 -10.28 -1.95 -18.69
N SER A 26 -10.04 -1.06 -19.66
CA SER A 26 -9.87 0.37 -19.42
C SER A 26 -11.06 1.06 -18.75
N GLN A 27 -12.26 0.48 -18.83
CA GLN A 27 -13.46 1.01 -18.17
C GLN A 27 -13.47 0.76 -16.65
N LEU A 28 -12.73 -0.26 -16.20
CA LEU A 28 -12.64 -0.66 -14.80
C LEU A 28 -11.31 -0.25 -14.17
N ASP A 29 -10.30 -0.01 -15.01
CA ASP A 29 -8.95 0.31 -14.61
C ASP A 29 -8.84 1.72 -14.01
N GLN A 30 -8.19 1.82 -12.86
CA GLN A 30 -8.08 3.05 -12.07
C GLN A 30 -6.62 3.30 -11.70
N SER A 31 -6.33 4.56 -11.42
CA SER A 31 -5.04 4.96 -10.85
C SER A 31 -4.90 4.44 -9.42
N ASN A 32 -3.71 3.93 -9.07
CA ASN A 32 -3.33 3.65 -7.68
C ASN A 32 -2.70 4.87 -6.97
N ARG A 33 -2.58 6.01 -7.65
CA ARG A 33 -1.86 7.18 -7.16
C ARG A 33 -2.39 7.72 -5.83
N PRO A 34 -3.71 7.82 -5.61
CA PRO A 34 -4.22 8.30 -4.32
C PRO A 34 -3.83 7.39 -3.14
N VAL A 35 -3.69 6.07 -3.35
CA VAL A 35 -3.19 5.13 -2.33
C VAL A 35 -1.70 5.36 -2.07
N ILE A 36 -0.92 5.54 -3.15
CA ILE A 36 0.51 5.86 -3.09
C ILE A 36 0.76 7.15 -2.32
N ASP A 37 -0.01 8.21 -2.59
CA ASP A 37 0.15 9.51 -1.94
C ASP A 37 -0.16 9.45 -0.44
N LEU A 38 -1.18 8.68 -0.02
CA LEU A 38 -1.46 8.43 1.40
C LEU A 38 -0.30 7.72 2.10
N LEU A 39 0.20 6.64 1.49
CA LEU A 39 1.32 5.87 2.03
C LEU A 39 2.59 6.73 2.11
N ALA A 40 2.88 7.51 1.06
CA ALA A 40 4.02 8.42 1.02
C ALA A 40 3.99 9.39 2.20
N GLY A 41 2.85 10.07 2.39
CA GLY A 41 2.70 11.03 3.49
C GLY A 41 2.92 10.40 4.87
N TRP A 42 2.39 9.19 5.11
CA TRP A 42 2.61 8.52 6.39
C TRP A 42 4.04 8.02 6.58
N LEU A 43 4.68 7.51 5.52
CA LEU A 43 6.05 7.00 5.55
C LEU A 43 7.06 8.14 5.73
N GLU A 44 6.86 9.27 5.06
CA GLU A 44 7.66 10.49 5.25
C GLU A 44 7.55 11.00 6.69
N GLN A 45 6.35 11.03 7.26
CA GLN A 45 6.12 11.39 8.66
C GLN A 45 6.81 10.43 9.63
N ALA A 46 6.91 9.15 9.27
CA ALA A 46 7.64 8.12 10.02
C ALA A 46 9.17 8.16 9.78
N GLY A 47 9.68 9.12 9.01
CA GLY A 47 11.12 9.32 8.81
C GLY A 47 11.75 8.48 7.69
N PHE A 48 10.94 7.86 6.83
CA PHE A 48 11.44 7.18 5.64
C PHE A 48 11.82 8.19 4.55
N ALA A 49 12.88 7.89 3.80
CA ALA A 49 13.13 8.52 2.52
C ALA A 49 12.23 7.86 1.47
N VAL A 50 11.24 8.61 0.95
CA VAL A 50 10.23 8.10 0.02
C VAL A 50 10.57 8.51 -1.41
N ARG A 51 10.49 7.56 -2.34
CA ARG A 51 10.57 7.76 -3.77
C ARG A 51 9.34 7.17 -4.44
N ILE A 52 8.63 7.98 -5.23
CA ILE A 52 7.51 7.56 -6.06
C ILE A 52 7.99 7.44 -7.50
N GLU A 53 7.75 6.30 -8.13
CA GLU A 53 8.19 5.99 -9.48
C GLU A 53 6.98 5.71 -10.39
N PRO A 54 6.55 6.70 -11.19
CA PRO A 54 5.49 6.50 -12.17
C PRO A 54 5.84 5.41 -13.18
N LEU A 55 4.85 4.62 -13.61
CA LEU A 55 5.07 3.61 -14.65
C LEU A 55 5.31 4.29 -16.01
N PRO A 56 6.29 3.85 -16.81
CA PRO A 56 6.67 4.54 -18.06
C PRO A 56 5.52 4.74 -19.06
N GLN A 57 4.62 3.78 -19.18
CA GLN A 57 3.49 3.81 -20.12
C GLN A 57 2.17 4.23 -19.47
N ARG A 58 2.15 4.33 -18.13
CA ARG A 58 0.96 4.63 -17.31
C ARG A 58 1.37 5.55 -16.16
N PRO A 59 1.70 6.83 -16.44
CA PRO A 59 2.21 7.76 -15.43
C PRO A 59 1.16 8.11 -14.36
N ASP A 60 -0.10 7.78 -14.60
CA ASP A 60 -1.18 7.80 -13.61
C ASP A 60 -1.04 6.70 -12.56
N LYS A 61 -0.19 5.71 -12.77
CA LYS A 61 0.13 4.64 -11.83
C LYS A 61 1.58 4.70 -11.41
N ALA A 62 1.88 4.30 -10.18
CA ALA A 62 3.23 4.42 -9.65
C ALA A 62 3.59 3.33 -8.64
N ASN A 63 4.86 2.96 -8.61
CA ASN A 63 5.45 2.28 -7.47
C ASN A 63 5.86 3.29 -6.41
N LEU A 64 5.97 2.85 -5.17
CA LEU A 64 6.56 3.59 -4.06
C LEU A 64 7.65 2.76 -3.39
N ILE A 65 8.79 3.39 -3.17
CA ILE A 65 9.94 2.82 -2.47
C ILE A 65 10.23 3.75 -1.29
N ALA A 66 9.98 3.26 -0.08
CA ALA A 66 10.29 3.99 1.15
C ALA A 66 11.42 3.29 1.89
N THR A 67 12.51 4.00 2.15
CA THR A 67 13.71 3.44 2.78
C THR A 67 13.97 4.10 4.14
N LEU A 68 14.19 3.29 5.17
CA LEU A 68 14.63 3.71 6.50
C LEU A 68 16.00 3.10 6.80
N GLY A 69 16.98 3.94 7.14
CA GLY A 69 18.38 3.53 7.27
C GLY A 69 19.16 3.60 5.96
N SER A 70 20.38 3.08 5.94
CA SER A 70 21.27 3.10 4.77
C SER A 70 22.26 1.93 4.81
N GLY A 71 22.96 1.71 3.70
CA GLY A 71 23.96 0.64 3.56
C GLY A 71 23.51 -0.46 2.58
N PRO A 72 24.39 -1.45 2.29
CA PRO A 72 24.11 -2.51 1.34
C PRO A 72 23.17 -3.58 1.91
N GLY A 73 22.41 -4.22 1.02
CA GLY A 73 21.44 -5.26 1.40
C GLY A 73 20.22 -4.68 2.10
N GLY A 74 19.70 -5.40 3.10
CA GLY A 74 18.52 -4.98 3.87
C GLY A 74 17.33 -5.92 3.74
N LEU A 75 16.20 -5.51 4.31
CA LEU A 75 14.93 -6.22 4.25
C LEU A 75 13.94 -5.41 3.41
N VAL A 76 13.28 -6.06 2.46
CA VAL A 76 12.18 -5.47 1.69
C VAL A 76 10.86 -6.09 2.13
N LEU A 77 9.96 -5.26 2.64
CA LEU A 77 8.55 -5.60 2.86
C LEU A 77 7.76 -5.13 1.64
N ALA A 78 7.50 -6.07 0.73
CA ALA A 78 6.84 -5.79 -0.54
C ALA A 78 5.34 -6.09 -0.47
N GLY A 79 4.54 -5.17 -1.00
CA GLY A 79 3.13 -5.38 -1.28
C GLY A 79 2.66 -4.58 -2.48
N HIS A 80 1.40 -4.73 -2.85
CA HIS A 80 0.78 -3.98 -3.95
C HIS A 80 -0.35 -3.07 -3.44
N THR A 81 -0.68 -2.08 -4.24
CA THR A 81 -1.63 -1.00 -3.87
C THR A 81 -2.92 -1.03 -4.66
N ASP A 82 -2.97 -1.84 -5.71
CA ASP A 82 -4.15 -2.06 -6.51
C ASP A 82 -5.08 -3.12 -5.90
N THR A 83 -6.25 -3.27 -6.50
CA THR A 83 -7.24 -4.29 -6.14
C THR A 83 -7.87 -4.84 -7.41
N VAL A 84 -8.45 -6.03 -7.33
CA VAL A 84 -9.24 -6.60 -8.42
C VAL A 84 -10.58 -5.86 -8.62
N PRO A 85 -11.18 -5.94 -9.82
CA PRO A 85 -12.58 -5.58 -10.02
C PRO A 85 -13.50 -6.36 -9.08
N TYR A 86 -14.61 -5.73 -8.67
CA TYR A 86 -15.56 -6.32 -7.74
C TYR A 86 -17.00 -6.16 -8.23
N ASP A 87 -17.88 -7.04 -7.77
CA ASP A 87 -19.31 -7.00 -8.08
C ASP A 87 -20.09 -6.41 -6.90
N ALA A 88 -20.45 -5.13 -7.00
CA ALA A 88 -21.16 -4.40 -5.95
C ALA A 88 -22.45 -5.10 -5.48
N GLY A 89 -23.14 -5.84 -6.35
CA GLY A 89 -24.39 -6.53 -5.99
C GLY A 89 -24.21 -7.77 -5.10
N ARG A 90 -22.97 -8.24 -4.92
CA ARG A 90 -22.65 -9.45 -4.15
C ARG A 90 -22.03 -9.16 -2.79
N TRP A 91 -21.76 -7.89 -2.47
CA TRP A 91 -21.17 -7.50 -1.20
C TRP A 91 -22.23 -7.34 -0.12
N ARG A 92 -21.99 -7.96 1.05
CA ARG A 92 -22.81 -7.78 2.25
C ARG A 92 -22.54 -6.44 2.95
N TYR A 93 -21.30 -5.96 2.87
CA TYR A 93 -20.83 -4.71 3.47
C TYR A 93 -20.22 -3.84 2.36
N ASP A 94 -20.19 -2.52 2.55
CA ASP A 94 -19.56 -1.63 1.58
C ASP A 94 -18.09 -2.04 1.31
N PRO A 95 -17.70 -2.37 0.05
CA PRO A 95 -16.33 -2.74 -0.28
C PRO A 95 -15.32 -1.65 0.07
N PHE A 96 -15.70 -0.38 0.11
CA PHE A 96 -14.80 0.72 0.47
C PHE A 96 -15.00 1.21 1.92
N GLY A 97 -15.89 0.58 2.69
CA GLY A 97 -16.23 1.03 4.04
C GLY A 97 -15.28 0.54 5.15
N GLY A 98 -14.55 -0.56 4.93
CA GLY A 98 -13.72 -1.16 5.99
C GLY A 98 -14.53 -1.53 7.24
N THR A 99 -15.69 -2.16 7.02
CA THR A 99 -16.66 -2.51 8.08
C THR A 99 -16.09 -3.56 9.02
N ILE A 100 -16.22 -3.39 10.33
CA ILE A 100 -15.83 -4.41 11.31
C ILE A 100 -17.08 -5.16 11.78
N ALA A 101 -17.09 -6.48 11.62
CA ALA A 101 -18.15 -7.35 12.10
C ALA A 101 -17.57 -8.73 12.45
N ASP A 102 -18.11 -9.38 13.48
CA ASP A 102 -17.73 -10.76 13.86
C ASP A 102 -16.21 -10.99 14.02
N GLY A 103 -15.51 -9.98 14.56
CA GLY A 103 -14.05 -10.01 14.75
C GLY A 103 -13.21 -9.90 13.47
N ARG A 104 -13.81 -9.46 12.35
CA ARG A 104 -13.16 -9.31 11.04
C ARG A 104 -13.39 -7.92 10.47
N ILE A 105 -12.45 -7.47 9.64
CA ILE A 105 -12.63 -6.28 8.79
C ILE A 105 -13.00 -6.71 7.36
N TYR A 106 -14.02 -6.07 6.81
CA TYR A 106 -14.55 -6.31 5.47
C TYR A 106 -14.34 -5.07 4.61
N GLY A 107 -13.64 -5.26 3.50
CA GLY A 107 -13.40 -4.25 2.49
C GLY A 107 -12.54 -4.81 1.37
N LEU A 108 -12.68 -4.27 0.16
CA LEU A 108 -11.86 -4.60 -0.98
C LEU A 108 -10.42 -4.15 -0.68
N GLY A 109 -9.47 -5.06 -0.86
CA GLY A 109 -8.08 -4.81 -0.49
C GLY A 109 -7.75 -5.08 0.98
N ALA A 110 -8.71 -5.43 1.84
CA ALA A 110 -8.42 -5.69 3.26
C ALA A 110 -7.46 -6.86 3.46
N ALA A 111 -7.70 -7.99 2.79
CA ALA A 111 -6.78 -9.12 2.81
C ALA A 111 -5.70 -9.01 1.72
N ASP A 112 -6.06 -8.47 0.55
CA ASP A 112 -5.22 -8.46 -0.65
C ASP A 112 -5.06 -7.07 -1.29
N MET A 113 -4.05 -6.29 -0.91
CA MET A 113 -3.23 -6.48 0.29
C MET A 113 -2.97 -5.18 1.04
N LYS A 114 -3.88 -4.21 0.95
CA LYS A 114 -3.74 -2.88 1.54
C LYS A 114 -3.53 -2.89 3.05
N ALA A 115 -4.14 -3.81 3.79
CA ALA A 115 -3.92 -3.89 5.23
C ALA A 115 -2.46 -4.26 5.57
N PHE A 116 -1.79 -5.06 4.74
CA PHE A 116 -0.38 -5.39 4.93
C PHE A 116 0.49 -4.13 4.92
N LEU A 117 0.24 -3.18 4.01
CA LEU A 117 1.01 -1.94 3.93
C LEU A 117 0.85 -1.08 5.19
N ALA A 118 -0.37 -0.99 5.72
CA ALA A 118 -0.62 -0.31 7.00
C ALA A 118 0.07 -1.02 8.18
N LEU A 119 0.07 -2.35 8.20
CA LEU A 119 0.76 -3.17 9.20
C LEU A 119 2.29 -3.02 9.13
N ALA A 120 2.86 -3.05 7.92
CA ALA A 120 4.30 -2.87 7.70
C ALA A 120 4.77 -1.51 8.21
N LEU A 121 4.03 -0.44 7.89
CA LEU A 121 4.28 0.89 8.44
C LEU A 121 4.14 0.89 9.98
N ALA A 122 3.06 0.34 10.53
CA ALA A 122 2.84 0.33 11.97
C ALA A 122 3.93 -0.43 12.74
N ALA A 123 4.47 -1.50 12.16
CA ALA A 123 5.59 -2.24 12.73
C ALA A 123 6.91 -1.46 12.67
N ALA A 124 7.07 -0.54 11.72
CA ALA A 124 8.32 0.18 11.49
C ALA A 124 8.34 1.62 12.07
N GLN A 125 7.18 2.22 12.34
CA GLN A 125 7.04 3.65 12.66
C GLN A 125 7.75 4.12 13.94
N ASP A 126 8.00 3.20 14.89
CA ASP A 126 8.68 3.52 16.16
C ASP A 126 10.21 3.40 16.06
N PHE A 127 10.72 2.95 14.92
CA PHE A 127 12.16 2.85 14.66
C PHE A 127 12.67 4.08 13.90
N THR A 128 13.95 4.36 14.07
CA THR A 128 14.67 5.39 13.33
C THR A 128 15.77 4.76 12.47
N ALA A 129 16.32 5.53 11.55
CA ALA A 129 17.44 5.09 10.71
C ALA A 129 18.65 4.56 11.51
N ARG A 130 18.82 4.96 12.78
CA ARG A 130 19.94 4.54 13.64
C ARG A 130 19.73 3.16 14.27
N ASP A 131 18.50 2.67 14.30
CA ASP A 131 18.17 1.37 14.89
C ASP A 131 18.48 0.21 13.94
N PHE A 132 18.76 0.51 12.67
CA PHE A 132 19.02 -0.46 11.62
C PHE A 132 20.49 -0.49 11.20
N ARG A 133 21.06 -1.70 11.11
CA ARG A 133 22.41 -1.94 10.55
C ARG A 133 22.41 -2.00 9.01
N GLN A 134 21.28 -2.35 8.43
CA GLN A 134 21.02 -2.42 6.98
C GLN A 134 19.62 -1.83 6.75
N PRO A 135 19.33 -1.24 5.58
CA PRO A 135 18.09 -0.52 5.39
C PRO A 135 16.85 -1.43 5.45
N LEU A 136 15.76 -0.89 5.99
CA LEU A 136 14.42 -1.44 5.82
C LEU A 136 13.73 -0.70 4.67
N VAL A 137 13.19 -1.44 3.71
CA VAL A 137 12.47 -0.88 2.57
C VAL A 137 11.03 -1.35 2.61
N ILE A 138 10.08 -0.43 2.55
CA ILE A 138 8.67 -0.74 2.24
C ILE A 138 8.47 -0.44 0.77
N LEU A 139 8.14 -1.49 0.01
CA LEU A 139 7.90 -1.43 -1.42
C LEU A 139 6.41 -1.62 -1.70
N ALA A 140 5.80 -0.65 -2.36
CA ALA A 140 4.41 -0.70 -2.80
C ALA A 140 4.37 -0.67 -4.33
N THR A 141 3.96 -1.77 -4.96
CA THR A 141 3.90 -1.87 -6.43
C THR A 141 2.52 -1.50 -7.00
N ALA A 142 2.53 -1.14 -8.27
CA ALA A 142 1.33 -0.99 -9.10
C ALA A 142 1.11 -2.19 -10.04
N ASP A 143 -0.15 -2.43 -10.38
CA ASP A 143 -0.60 -3.39 -11.40
C ASP A 143 -0.21 -4.84 -11.13
N GLU A 144 -0.12 -5.24 -9.86
CA GLU A 144 0.13 -6.64 -9.53
C GLU A 144 -1.02 -7.54 -10.01
N GLU A 145 -2.26 -7.07 -9.86
CA GLU A 145 -3.49 -7.81 -10.13
C GLU A 145 -3.85 -7.91 -11.63
N SER A 146 -3.03 -7.31 -12.51
CA SER A 146 -3.26 -7.31 -13.95
C SER A 146 -2.02 -7.68 -14.78
N SER A 147 -1.07 -6.77 -14.94
CA SER A 147 0.06 -6.91 -15.88
C SER A 147 1.41 -7.15 -15.21
N MET A 148 1.48 -7.00 -13.89
CA MET A 148 2.70 -6.91 -13.09
C MET A 148 3.64 -5.78 -13.55
N SER A 149 3.10 -4.73 -14.17
CA SER A 149 3.91 -3.66 -14.78
C SER A 149 4.81 -2.96 -13.77
N GLY A 150 4.36 -2.77 -12.52
CA GLY A 150 5.16 -2.18 -11.46
C GLY A 150 6.40 -3.00 -11.11
N ALA A 151 6.22 -4.30 -10.81
CA ALA A 151 7.35 -5.18 -10.48
C ALA A 151 8.34 -5.31 -11.64
N ARG A 152 7.86 -5.38 -12.88
CA ARG A 152 8.73 -5.44 -14.08
C ARG A 152 9.55 -4.18 -14.29
N ALA A 153 8.97 -3.00 -14.02
CA ALA A 153 9.70 -1.74 -14.13
C ALA A 153 10.85 -1.66 -13.12
N LEU A 154 10.65 -2.15 -11.89
CA LEU A 154 11.68 -2.20 -10.84
C LEU A 154 12.80 -3.21 -11.16
N ALA A 155 12.46 -4.35 -11.77
CA ALA A 155 13.46 -5.33 -12.15
C ALA A 155 14.37 -4.87 -13.30
N ALA A 156 13.94 -3.85 -14.07
CA ALA A 156 14.66 -3.31 -15.21
C ALA A 156 15.47 -2.03 -14.88
N SER A 157 15.39 -1.52 -13.64
CA SER A 157 16.02 -0.26 -13.21
C SER A 157 17.42 -0.43 -12.62
#